data_AF-A0A3A4RRR7-F1
#
_entry.id   AF-A0A3A4RRR7-F1
#
_cell.length_a   1.000
_cell.length_b   1.000
_cell.length_c   1.000
_cell.angle_alpha   90.00
_cell.angle_beta   90.00
_cell.angle_gamma   90.00
#
_symmetry.space_group_name_H-M   'P 1'
#
loop_
_entity.id
_entity.type
_entity.pdbx_description
1 polymer ?
#
loop_
_entity_poly.entity_id
_entity_poly.type
_entity_poly.pdbx_seq_one_letter_code
_entity_poly.pdbx_strand_id
1 'polypeptide(L)' 'METLAKLKKRIIQLELEIQETKKRLPAHSVKPPVMMDLLELEDEYDRLMKRVSELQGSESDSL' A
#
# COMPACT_ATOMS: atom_id res chain seq x y z
N MET A 1 4.47 -9.41 -16.81
CA MET A 1 5.37 -8.51 -16.05
C MET A 1 4.56 -7.34 -15.53
N GLU A 2 4.62 -7.08 -14.23
CA GLU A 2 4.12 -5.84 -13.66
C GLU A 2 5.07 -4.71 -14.04
N THR A 3 4.52 -3.60 -14.52
CA THR A 3 5.31 -2.42 -14.86
C THR A 3 5.34 -1.45 -13.68
N LEU A 4 6.38 -0.63 -13.60
CA LEU A 4 6.48 0.43 -12.59
C LEU A 4 5.22 1.31 -12.56
N ALA A 5 4.63 1.60 -13.72
CA ALA A 5 3.38 2.34 -13.85
C ALA A 5 2.18 1.63 -13.21
N LYS A 6 2.08 0.29 -13.36
CA LYS A 6 1.02 -0.51 -12.73
C LYS A 6 1.17 -0.54 -11.21
N LEU A 7 2.40 -0.69 -10.71
CA LEU A 7 2.71 -0.68 -9.27
C LEU A 7 2.35 0.67 -8.64
N LYS A 8 2.79 1.78 -9.25
CA LYS A 8 2.44 3.14 -8.79
C LYS A 8 0.94 3.38 -8.79
N LYS A 9 0.22 2.91 -9.81
CA LYS A 9 -1.24 3.01 -9.86
C LYS A 9 -1.91 2.23 -8.71
N ARG A 10 -1.43 1.02 -8.40
CA ARG A 10 -1.97 0.23 -7.28
C ARG A 10 -1.68 0.89 -5.93
N ILE A 11 -0.49 1.46 -5.75
CA ILE A 11 -0.12 2.20 -4.52
C ILE A 11 -1.10 3.37 -4.28
N ILE A 12 -1.40 4.18 -5.30
CA ILE A 12 -2.37 5.29 -5.19
C ILE A 12 -3.76 4.75 -4.80
N GLN A 13 -4.16 3.62 -5.36
CA GLN A 13 -5.44 3.00 -5.03
C GLN A 13 -5.47 2.49 -3.57
N LEU A 14 -4.39 1.87 -3.10
CA LEU A 14 -4.25 1.42 -1.71
C LEU A 14 -4.32 2.60 -0.73
N GLU A 15 -3.69 3.73 -1.03
CA GLU A 15 -3.80 4.93 -0.19
C GLU A 15 -5.26 5.37 -0.01
N LEU A 16 -6.04 5.36 -1.09
CA LEU A 16 -7.47 5.70 -1.03
C LEU A 16 -8.27 4.67 -0.22
N GLU A 17 -8.00 3.37 -0.41
CA GLU A 17 -8.64 2.28 0.32
C GLU A 17 -8.31 2.36 1.83
N ILE A 18 -7.05 2.63 2.19
CA ILE A 18 -6.59 2.83 3.58
C ILE A 18 -7.29 4.03 4.22
N GLN A 19 -7.35 5.18 3.52
CA GLN A 19 -8.01 6.37 4.06
C GLN A 19 -9.51 6.15 4.27
N GLU A 20 -10.16 5.44 3.35
CA GLU A 20 -11.57 5.10 3.48
C GLU A 20 -11.82 4.12 4.63
N THR A 21 -10.98 3.10 4.79
CA THR A 21 -11.05 2.17 5.92
C THR A 21 -10.81 2.88 7.26
N LYS A 22 -9.84 3.81 7.32
CA LYS A 22 -9.56 4.63 8.51
C LYS A 22 -10.76 5.49 8.92
N LYS A 23 -11.53 6.04 7.97
CA LYS A 23 -12.77 6.80 8.29
C LYS A 23 -13.87 5.95 8.91
N ARG A 24 -13.86 4.64 8.67
CA ARG A 24 -14.83 3.67 9.22
C ARG A 24 -14.43 3.14 10.60
N LEU A 25 -13.22 3.46 11.07
CA LEU A 25 -12.78 3.11 12.41
C LEU A 25 -13.62 3.86 13.46
N PRO A 26 -14.26 3.17 14.41
CA PRO A 26 -14.98 3.84 15.48
C PRO A 26 -14.01 4.51 16.45
N ALA A 27 -14.31 5.74 16.90
CA ALA A 27 -13.47 6.53 17.79
C ALA A 27 -13.18 5.88 19.16
N HIS A 28 -14.00 4.91 19.58
CA HIS A 28 -13.94 4.35 20.94
C HIS A 28 -13.87 2.82 20.99
N SER A 29 -13.77 2.14 19.84
CA SER A 29 -13.55 0.69 19.77
C SER A 29 -13.32 0.28 18.32
N VAL A 30 -12.13 -0.18 17.97
CA VAL A 30 -11.90 -0.71 16.64
C VAL A 30 -12.48 -2.12 16.57
N LYS A 31 -13.47 -2.35 15.70
CA LYS A 31 -13.96 -3.70 15.44
C LYS A 31 -12.82 -4.53 14.84
N PRO A 32 -12.51 -5.73 15.36
CA PRO A 32 -11.38 -6.53 14.88
C PRO A 32 -11.32 -6.73 13.35
N PRO A 33 -12.44 -6.96 12.64
CA PRO A 33 -12.39 -7.10 11.17
C PRO A 33 -11.88 -5.86 10.45
N VAL A 34 -12.30 -4.65 10.85
CA VAL A 34 -11.88 -3.40 10.20
C VAL A 34 -10.40 -3.12 10.45
N MET A 35 -9.88 -3.52 11.61
CA MET A 35 -8.44 -3.44 11.87
C MET A 35 -7.66 -4.42 11.00
N MET A 36 -8.13 -5.65 10.86
CA MET A 36 -7.47 -6.65 10.00
C MET A 36 -7.45 -6.21 8.54
N ASP A 37 -8.58 -5.73 8.02
CA ASP A 37 -8.66 -5.18 6.65
C ASP A 37 -7.67 -4.02 6.47
N LEU A 38 -7.55 -3.15 7.47
CA LEU A 38 -6.61 -2.04 7.43
C LEU A 38 -5.15 -2.51 7.42
N LEU A 39 -4.80 -3.47 8.28
CA LEU A 39 -3.45 -4.02 8.37
C LEU A 39 -3.05 -4.72 7.06
N GLU A 40 -3.96 -5.48 6.44
CA GLU A 40 -3.70 -6.13 5.15
C GLU A 40 -3.42 -5.12 4.03
N LEU A 41 -4.15 -4.00 4.01
CA LEU A 41 -3.94 -2.92 3.06
C LEU A 41 -2.60 -2.20 3.30
N GLU A 42 -2.26 -1.93 4.55
CA GLU A 42 -0.98 -1.30 4.93
C GLU A 42 0.22 -2.21 4.59
N ASP A 43 0.10 -3.51 4.86
CA ASP A 43 1.11 -4.51 4.50
C ASP A 43 1.29 -4.63 2.97
N GLU A 44 0.20 -4.55 2.18
CA GLU A 44 0.29 -4.53 0.72
C GLU A 44 0.99 -3.27 0.21
N TYR A 45 0.63 -2.11 0.76
CA TYR A 45 1.24 -0.83 0.40
C TYR A 45 2.76 -0.87 0.61
N ASP A 46 3.21 -1.35 1.77
CA ASP A 46 4.64 -1.44 2.10
C ASP A 46 5.40 -2.38 1.16
N ARG A 47 4.82 -3.54 0.83
CA ARG A 47 5.39 -4.46 -0.15
C ARG A 47 5.57 -3.81 -1.53
N LEU A 48 4.56 -3.08 -2.00
CA LEU A 48 4.61 -2.43 -3.31
C LEU A 48 5.57 -1.25 -3.33
N MET A 49 5.64 -0.45 -2.25
CA MET A 49 6.60 0.64 -2.10
C MET A 49 8.04 0.14 -2.12
N LYS A 50 8.32 -0.96 -1.43
CA LYS A 50 9.62 -1.62 -1.48
C LYS A 50 9.94 -2.08 -2.91
N ARG A 51 8.97 -2.72 -3.59
CA ARG A 51 9.16 -3.21 -4.96
C ARG A 51 9.42 -2.07 -5.95
N VAL A 52 8.72 -0.95 -5.82
CA VAL A 52 8.94 0.26 -6.62
C VAL A 52 10.34 0.81 -6.36
N SER A 53 10.76 0.89 -5.10
CA SER A 53 12.09 1.37 -4.71
C SER A 53 13.20 0.48 -5.27
N GLU A 54 13.04 -0.85 -5.22
CA GLU A 54 13.97 -1.81 -5.82
C GLU A 54 14.08 -1.64 -7.33
N LEU A 55 12.96 -1.47 -8.03
CA LEU A 55 12.95 -1.26 -9.48
C LEU A 55 13.64 0.05 -9.86
N GLN A 56 13.39 1.14 -9.12
CA GLN A 56 14.01 2.44 -9.38
C GLN A 56 15.49 2.49 -8.95
N GLY A 57 15.87 1.78 -7.89
CA GLY A 57 17.26 1.67 -7.42
C GLY A 57 18.10 0.75 -8.30
N SER A 58 17.52 -0.35 -8.82
CA SER A 58 18.20 -1.25 -9.76
C SER A 58 18.57 -0.58 -11.10
N GLU A 59 17.85 0.48 -11.48
CA GLU A 59 18.20 1.32 -12.63
C GLU A 59 19.41 2.23 -12.35
N SER A 60 19.76 2.47 -11.08
CA SER A 60 20.85 3.38 -10.67
C SER A 60 22.19 2.67 -10.42
N ASP A 61 22.19 1.37 -10.09
CA ASP A 61 23.42 0.56 -9.89
C ASP A 61 23.99 -0.06 -11.20
N SER A 62 23.41 0.30 -12.36
CA SER A 62 23.83 -0.21 -13.68
C SER A 62 24.61 0.82 -14.54
N LEU A 63 25.12 1.90 -13.95
CA LEU A 63 25.93 2.94 -14.60
C LEU A 63 27.30 3.10 -13.91
#